data_AF-A0A4Y9RFG9-F1
#
_entry.id   AF-A0A4Y9RFG9-F1
#
_cell.length_a   1.000
_cell.length_b   1.000
_cell.length_c   1.000
_cell.angle_alpha   90.00
_cell.angle_beta   90.00
_cell.angle_gamma   90.00
#
_symmetry.space_group_name_H-M   'P 1'
#
loop_
_entity.id
_entity.type
_entity.pdbx_description
1 polymer ?
#
loop_
_entity_poly.entity_id
_entity_poly.type
_entity_poly.pdbx_seq_one_letter_code
_entity_poly.pdbx_strand_id
1 'polypeptide(L)'
;MKVRTYKQSCVPLWFPQKFGEPYPPIQGTDEALARFVAPCFAVAVRLEADDAISIAAPFGLDDVFALTIRPNPNRPLARDWPRVIERARARWPELTVVDAD
;
A
#
# COMPACT_ATOMS: atom_id res chain seq x y z
N MET A 1 -0.63 5.07 20.96
CA MET A 1 -0.33 4.34 19.71
C MET A 1 -1.54 3.50 19.33
N LYS A 2 -2.04 3.57 18.08
CA LYS A 2 -3.19 2.77 17.63
C LYS A 2 -2.70 1.58 16.83
N VAL A 3 -2.98 0.37 17.31
CA VAL A 3 -2.63 -0.88 16.62
C VAL A 3 -3.84 -1.39 15.86
N ARG A 4 -3.64 -1.88 14.63
CA ARG A 4 -4.66 -2.57 13.84
C ARG A 4 -4.10 -3.90 13.36
N THR A 5 -4.85 -4.97 13.56
CA THR A 5 -4.46 -6.32 13.16
C THR A 5 -5.39 -6.82 12.07
N TYR A 6 -4.82 -7.35 11.00
CA TYR A 6 -5.55 -7.93 9.89
C TYR A 6 -4.96 -9.30 9.56
N LYS A 7 -5.82 -10.31 9.38
CA LYS A 7 -5.41 -11.63 8.90
C LYS A 7 -5.41 -11.62 7.37
N GLN A 8 -4.23 -11.62 6.76
CA GLN A 8 -4.09 -11.51 5.30
C GLN A 8 -4.77 -12.66 4.55
N SER A 9 -4.76 -13.88 5.10
CA SER A 9 -5.45 -15.03 4.48
C SER A 9 -6.97 -14.88 4.42
N CYS A 10 -7.55 -13.93 5.17
CA CYS A 10 -8.98 -13.64 5.13
C CYS A 10 -9.34 -12.53 4.11
N VAL A 11 -8.36 -11.83 3.54
CA VAL A 11 -8.59 -10.77 2.54
C VAL A 11 -9.33 -11.29 1.30
N PRO A 12 -9.00 -12.47 0.74
CA PRO A 12 -9.77 -13.06 -0.36
C PRO A 12 -11.26 -13.23 -0.07
N LEU A 13 -11.66 -13.38 1.21
CA LEU A 13 -13.05 -13.63 1.59
C LEU A 13 -13.91 -12.37 1.52
N TRP A 14 -13.36 -11.19 1.83
CA TRP A 14 -14.14 -9.95 1.94
C TRP A 14 -13.80 -8.91 0.87
N PHE A 15 -12.58 -8.92 0.30
CA PHE A 15 -12.14 -7.90 -0.66
C PHE A 15 -13.02 -7.84 -1.92
N PRO A 16 -13.40 -8.97 -2.55
CA PRO A 16 -14.27 -8.95 -3.73
C PRO A 16 -15.65 -8.39 -3.42
N GLN A 17 -16.20 -8.66 -2.24
CA GLN A 17 -17.52 -8.15 -1.82
C GLN A 17 -17.50 -6.63 -1.62
N LYS A 18 -16.38 -6.09 -1.14
CA LYS A 18 -16.22 -4.67 -0.84
C LYS A 18 -15.88 -3.83 -2.08
N PHE A 19 -15.03 -4.35 -2.96
CA PHE A 19 -14.45 -3.58 -4.06
C PHE A 19 -14.87 -4.07 -5.45
N GLY A 20 -15.51 -5.25 -5.55
CA GLY A 20 -15.89 -5.84 -6.83
C GLY A 20 -14.71 -6.34 -7.65
N GLU A 21 -13.56 -6.57 -7.02
CA GLU A 21 -12.31 -7.00 -7.66
C GLU A 21 -11.82 -8.32 -7.05
N PRO A 22 -11.31 -9.26 -7.85
CA PRO A 22 -10.74 -10.48 -7.31
C PRO A 22 -9.51 -10.18 -6.46
N TYR A 23 -9.35 -10.92 -5.36
CA TYR A 23 -8.14 -10.87 -4.54
C TYR A 23 -7.62 -12.29 -4.34
N PRO A 24 -6.68 -12.76 -5.18
CA PRO A 24 -6.11 -14.10 -5.04
C PRO A 24 -5.45 -14.30 -3.67
N PRO A 25 -5.37 -15.53 -3.14
CA PRO A 25 -4.53 -15.80 -1.96
C PRO A 25 -3.10 -15.30 -2.16
N ILE A 26 -2.44 -14.93 -1.05
CA ILE A 26 -1.03 -14.56 -1.01
C ILE A 26 -0.23 -15.66 -0.30
N GLN A 27 1.03 -15.84 -0.67
CA GLN A 27 1.94 -16.80 -0.05
C GLN A 27 2.65 -16.21 1.19
N GLY A 28 2.69 -14.89 1.31
CA GLY A 28 3.30 -14.19 2.43
C GLY A 28 2.81 -12.75 2.55
N THR A 29 2.98 -12.15 3.73
CA THR A 29 2.48 -10.78 3.99
C THR A 29 3.14 -9.74 3.09
N ASP A 30 4.41 -9.93 2.75
CA ASP A 30 5.16 -8.99 1.90
C ASP A 30 4.58 -8.93 0.47
N GLU A 31 3.98 -10.02 -0.02
CA GLU A 31 3.29 -10.04 -1.32
C GLU A 31 2.07 -9.10 -1.34
N ALA A 32 1.43 -8.88 -0.20
CA ALA A 32 0.30 -7.95 -0.10
C ALA A 32 0.70 -6.51 -0.42
N LEU A 33 1.95 -6.12 -0.16
CA LEU A 33 2.46 -4.77 -0.39
C LEU A 33 2.39 -4.39 -1.87
N ALA A 34 2.71 -5.32 -2.77
CA ALA A 34 2.64 -5.12 -4.21
C ALA A 34 1.22 -4.81 -4.72
N ARG A 35 0.19 -5.02 -3.90
CA ARG A 35 -1.24 -4.84 -4.23
C ARG A 35 -1.84 -3.56 -3.65
N PHE A 36 -1.06 -2.74 -2.93
CA PHE A 36 -1.53 -1.47 -2.37
C PHE A 36 -1.94 -0.48 -3.47
N VAL A 37 -2.71 0.54 -3.13
CA VAL A 37 -3.22 1.50 -4.12
C VAL A 37 -2.13 2.40 -4.72
N ALA A 38 -1.05 2.65 -3.98
CA ALA A 38 0.09 3.46 -4.42
C ALA A 38 1.41 2.87 -3.88
N PRO A 39 2.52 2.94 -4.64
CA PRO A 39 3.84 2.47 -4.20
C PRO A 39 4.33 3.06 -2.87
N CYS A 40 4.10 4.35 -2.64
CA CYS A 40 4.47 5.04 -1.39
C CYS A 40 3.79 4.47 -0.14
N PHE A 41 2.72 3.68 -0.27
CA PHE A 41 2.06 3.02 0.85
C PHE A 41 2.51 1.57 1.04
N ALA A 42 3.35 1.05 0.14
CA ALA A 42 3.75 -0.35 0.06
C ALA A 42 5.13 -0.58 0.69
N VAL A 43 5.32 -0.13 1.93
CA VAL A 43 6.56 -0.34 2.68
C VAL A 43 6.26 -1.03 4.01
N ALA A 44 7.01 -2.08 4.31
CA ALA A 44 7.01 -2.71 5.63
C ALA A 44 8.43 -2.69 6.22
N VAL A 45 8.48 -2.54 7.54
CA VAL A 45 9.72 -2.55 8.33
C VAL A 45 9.52 -3.53 9.48
N ARG A 46 10.51 -4.38 9.72
CA ARG A 46 10.53 -5.34 10.82
C ARG A 46 11.88 -5.30 11.51
N LEU A 47 11.87 -5.29 12.85
CA LEU A 47 13.04 -5.57 13.66
C LEU A 47 13.17 -7.09 13.78
N GLU A 48 14.33 -7.61 13.39
CA GLU A 48 14.66 -9.03 13.48
C GLU A 48 15.23 -9.37 14.87
N ALA A 49 15.43 -10.66 15.13
CA ALA A 49 15.89 -11.14 16.43
C ALA A 49 17.33 -10.73 16.78
N ASP A 50 18.12 -10.33 15.79
CA ASP A 50 19.52 -9.88 15.90
C ASP A 50 19.65 -8.35 15.85
N ASP A 51 18.56 -7.63 16.11
CA ASP A 51 18.45 -6.16 16.01
C ASP A 51 18.65 -5.59 14.59
N ALA A 52 18.75 -6.43 13.56
CA ALA A 52 18.74 -5.97 12.18
C ALA A 52 17.36 -5.45 11.77
N ILE A 53 17.33 -4.50 10.83
CA ILE A 53 16.11 -3.99 10.24
C ILE A 53 15.93 -4.60 8.86
N SER A 54 14.86 -5.37 8.68
CA SER A 54 14.40 -5.84 7.38
C SER A 54 13.37 -4.86 6.80
N ILE A 55 13.52 -4.56 5.51
CA ILE A 55 12.59 -3.71 4.76
C ILE A 55 12.05 -4.49 3.57
N ALA A 56 10.73 -4.51 3.43
CA ALA A 56 10.06 -4.96 2.22
C ALA A 56 9.47 -3.75 1.50
N ALA A 57 9.99 -3.45 0.31
CA ALA A 57 9.59 -2.32 -0.52
C ALA A 57 9.59 -2.74 -2.00
N PRO A 58 8.54 -3.44 -2.49
CA PRO A 58 8.51 -4.01 -3.85
C PRO A 58 8.63 -2.98 -4.98
N PHE A 59 8.46 -1.69 -4.68
CA PHE A 59 8.59 -0.58 -5.64
C PHE A 59 9.78 0.33 -5.34
N GLY A 60 10.65 -0.04 -4.40
CA GLY A 60 11.69 0.84 -3.86
C GLY A 60 11.15 1.85 -2.84
N LEU A 61 12.01 2.77 -2.41
CA LEU A 61 11.70 3.76 -1.37
C LEU A 61 11.61 5.20 -1.91
N ASP A 62 11.93 5.41 -3.18
CA ASP A 62 12.04 6.74 -3.79
C ASP A 62 10.75 7.54 -3.65
N ASP A 63 9.58 6.93 -3.88
CA ASP A 63 8.28 7.59 -3.76
C ASP A 63 8.00 8.07 -2.32
N VAL A 64 8.44 7.31 -1.31
CA VAL A 64 8.29 7.69 0.10
C VAL A 64 9.18 8.87 0.44
N PHE A 65 10.45 8.85 0.00
CA PHE A 65 11.40 9.92 0.29
C PHE A 65 11.14 11.20 -0.52
N ALA A 66 10.61 11.06 -1.74
CA ALA A 66 10.25 12.20 -2.60
C ALA A 66 8.88 12.79 -2.26
N LEU A 67 8.14 12.24 -1.29
CA LEU A 67 6.76 12.64 -0.96
C LEU A 67 5.83 12.60 -2.18
N THR A 68 5.99 11.54 -2.98
CA THR A 68 5.28 11.34 -4.24
C THR A 68 4.25 10.22 -4.12
N ILE A 69 3.01 10.51 -4.51
CA ILE A 69 1.95 9.51 -4.65
C ILE A 69 1.66 9.34 -6.13
N ARG A 70 1.86 8.12 -6.63
CA ARG A 70 1.50 7.72 -8.00
C ARG A 70 0.67 6.43 -7.99
N PRO A 71 -0.14 6.16 -9.02
CA PRO A 71 -0.85 4.90 -9.14
C PRO A 71 0.10 3.70 -9.10
N ASN A 72 -0.33 2.61 -8.46
CA ASN A 72 0.42 1.36 -8.49
C ASN A 72 0.41 0.76 -9.91
N PRO A 73 1.58 0.50 -10.53
CA PRO A 73 1.65 -0.03 -11.91
C PRO A 73 1.14 -1.47 -12.05
N ASN A 74 1.03 -2.23 -10.95
CA ASN A 74 0.61 -3.63 -10.96
C ASN A 74 -0.91 -3.81 -10.84
N ARG A 75 -1.69 -2.73 -10.81
CA ARG A 75 -3.15 -2.81 -10.73
C ARG A 75 -3.85 -1.62 -11.40
N PRO A 76 -5.14 -1.76 -11.78
CA PRO A 76 -5.93 -0.64 -12.24
C PRO A 76 -6.04 0.47 -11.18
N LEU A 77 -6.26 1.70 -11.64
CA LEU A 77 -6.49 2.84 -10.76
C LEU A 77 -7.64 2.53 -9.79
N ALA A 78 -7.39 2.75 -8.50
CA ALA A 78 -8.39 2.49 -7.47
C ALA A 78 -9.62 3.37 -7.67
N ARG A 79 -10.83 2.77 -7.57
CA ARG A 79 -12.09 3.52 -7.73
C ARG A 79 -12.23 4.69 -6.75
N ASP A 80 -11.62 4.57 -5.56
CA ASP A 80 -11.63 5.62 -4.54
C ASP A 80 -10.34 6.45 -4.51
N TRP A 81 -9.57 6.47 -5.61
CA TRP A 81 -8.34 7.25 -5.76
C TRP A 81 -8.47 8.72 -5.31
N PRO A 82 -9.50 9.50 -5.73
CA PRO A 82 -9.63 10.88 -5.29
C PRO A 82 -9.70 11.03 -3.76
N ARG A 83 -10.42 10.11 -3.11
CA ARG A 83 -10.57 10.07 -1.63
C ARG A 83 -9.26 9.67 -0.94
N VAL A 84 -8.47 8.79 -1.56
CA VAL A 84 -7.14 8.42 -1.05
C VAL A 84 -6.22 9.64 -1.07
N ILE A 85 -6.18 10.37 -2.19
CA ILE A 85 -5.36 11.58 -2.34
C ILE A 85 -5.81 12.69 -1.39
N GLU A 86 -7.11 12.95 -1.28
CA GLU A 86 -7.67 13.94 -0.34
C GLU A 86 -7.21 13.67 1.10
N ARG A 87 -7.33 12.42 1.56
CA ARG A 87 -6.91 12.02 2.91
C ARG A 87 -5.41 12.10 3.14
N ALA A 88 -4.62 11.84 2.10
CA ALA A 88 -3.17 11.96 2.18
C ALA A 88 -2.76 13.43 2.28
N ARG A 89 -3.28 14.29 1.39
CA ARG A 89 -3.01 15.74 1.39
C ARG A 89 -3.51 16.47 2.64
N ALA A 90 -4.60 16.01 3.24
CA ALA A 90 -5.07 16.55 4.52
C ALA A 90 -4.06 16.37 5.67
N ARG A 91 -3.12 15.41 5.55
CA ARG A 91 -2.07 15.15 6.54
C ARG A 91 -0.71 15.71 6.11
N TRP A 92 -0.43 15.66 4.81
CA TRP A 92 0.81 16.11 4.21
C TRP A 92 0.50 16.99 2.99
N PRO A 93 0.30 18.30 3.19
CA PRO A 93 -0.03 19.24 2.10
C PRO A 93 1.04 19.32 1.00
N GLU A 94 2.29 19.00 1.32
CA GLU A 94 3.46 19.05 0.44
C GLU A 94 3.58 17.85 -0.53
N LEU A 95 2.63 16.91 -0.52
CA LEU A 95 2.66 15.74 -1.39
C LEU A 95 2.53 16.10 -2.87
N THR A 96 3.44 15.56 -3.68
CA THR A 96 3.33 15.55 -5.14
C THR A 96 2.45 14.37 -5.56
N VAL A 97 1.46 14.60 -6.43
CA VAL A 97 0.60 13.55 -6.96
C VAL A 97 0.84 13.45 -8.45
N VAL A 98 1.20 12.27 -8.91
CA VAL A 98 1.32 11.94 -10.34
C VAL A 98 0.01 11.29 -10.76
N ASP A 99 -0.61 11.80 -11.81
CA ASP A 99 -1.86 11.26 -12.33
C ASP A 99 -1.63 9.93 -13.08
N ALA A 100 -2.70 9.14 -13.22
CA ALA A 100 -2.68 7.97 -14.09
C ALA A 100 -2.80 8.45 -15.54
N ASP A 101 -1.90 7.99 -16.41
CA ASP A 101 -2.06 8.09 -17.87
C ASP A 101 -3.28 7.28 -18.36
#